data_AF-A0A845RXI2-F1
#
_entry.id   AF-A0A845RXI2-F1
#
_cell.length_a   1.000
_cell.length_b   1.000
_cell.length_c   1.000
_cell.angle_alpha   90.00
_cell.angle_beta   90.00
_cell.angle_gamma   90.00
#
_symmetry.space_group_name_H-M   'P 1'
#
loop_
_entity.id
_entity.type
_entity.pdbx_description
1 polymer ?
#
loop_
_entity_poly.entity_id
_entity_poly.type
_entity_poly.pdbx_seq_one_letter_code
_entity_poly.pdbx_strand_id
1 'polypeptide(L)'
;LNLNIFQENFIKFDNKSLISSFQFGFVFFIAVAATNLFHQGNWQRVYAAKSENILVKSLLISFFIIFLIVLFMGVTGTISKLNGLKFNEDLAFFSIILNQNDILISLIVLIFSLSLTISTVDTLLNSISSLAIVHGKDFFNFKYLKDKKLSNVVLILLSITCLIIALYQFSVLYLFLLADLLCCACVYVIFRGLYQKKIYPCRSIVLIMSGLCLGLLFFPSTDFSKSLLVGIIFNKSIFNEIFTNSLLFWSFLFATFSPMVLDIIYRRAN
;
A
#
# COMPACT_ATOMS: atom_id res chain seq x y z
N LEU A 1 -26.12 -9.43 16.36
CA LEU A 1 -24.89 -8.77 16.85
C LEU A 1 -24.90 -8.83 18.37
N ASN A 2 -24.02 -9.61 19.00
CA ASN A 2 -23.98 -9.71 20.46
C ASN A 2 -23.03 -8.64 21.03
N LEU A 3 -23.56 -7.45 21.30
CA LEU A 3 -22.80 -6.27 21.76
C LEU A 3 -22.07 -6.49 23.10
N ASN A 4 -22.58 -7.41 23.93
CA ASN A 4 -21.99 -7.68 25.25
C ASN A 4 -20.60 -8.35 25.16
N ILE A 5 -20.39 -9.19 24.13
CA ILE A 5 -19.08 -9.84 23.86
C ILE A 5 -18.04 -8.81 23.40
N PHE A 6 -18.49 -7.76 22.69
CA PHE A 6 -17.60 -6.68 22.26
C PHE A 6 -17.09 -5.89 23.46
N GLN A 7 -17.96 -5.58 24.42
CA GLN A 7 -17.64 -4.77 25.58
C GLN A 7 -16.70 -5.49 26.57
N GLU A 8 -16.88 -6.79 26.80
CA GLU A 8 -15.99 -7.58 27.68
C GLU A 8 -14.57 -7.77 27.09
N ASN A 9 -14.45 -7.90 25.77
CA ASN A 9 -13.16 -8.12 25.11
C ASN A 9 -12.38 -6.82 24.85
N PHE A 10 -13.06 -5.68 24.65
CA PHE A 10 -12.40 -4.39 24.45
C PHE A 10 -11.62 -3.92 25.69
N ILE A 11 -11.99 -4.39 26.88
CA ILE A 11 -11.42 -3.96 28.16
C ILE A 11 -10.16 -4.77 28.53
N LYS A 12 -9.88 -5.89 27.84
CA LYS A 12 -8.73 -6.79 28.12
C LYS A 12 -7.60 -6.66 27.09
N PHE A 13 -7.15 -5.45 26.77
CA PHE A 13 -5.92 -5.28 25.97
C PHE A 13 -4.69 -5.37 26.87
N ASP A 14 -3.91 -6.44 26.72
CA ASP A 14 -2.59 -6.55 27.35
C ASP A 14 -1.60 -5.54 26.75
N ASN A 15 -0.67 -4.99 27.54
CA ASN A 15 0.34 -4.02 27.08
C ASN A 15 1.11 -4.47 25.84
N LYS A 16 1.43 -5.77 25.72
CA LYS A 16 2.14 -6.33 24.56
C LYS A 16 1.28 -6.26 23.28
N SER A 17 -0.03 -6.50 23.41
CA SER A 17 -0.97 -6.40 22.28
C SER A 17 -1.12 -4.95 21.83
N LEU A 18 -1.16 -4.00 22.77
CA LEU A 18 -1.29 -2.58 22.48
C LEU A 18 -0.06 -2.02 21.73
N ILE A 19 1.14 -2.43 22.14
CA ILE A 19 2.40 -2.07 21.43
C ILE A 19 2.38 -2.61 20.01
N SER A 20 2.01 -3.88 19.82
CA SER A 20 1.92 -4.49 18.49
C SER A 20 0.90 -3.76 17.61
N SER A 21 -0.29 -3.46 18.15
CA SER A 21 -1.33 -2.73 17.42
C SER A 21 -0.88 -1.33 17.03
N PHE A 22 -0.17 -0.62 17.91
CA PHE A 22 0.39 0.69 17.60
C PHE A 22 1.46 0.61 16.51
N GLN A 23 2.38 -0.37 16.58
CA GLN A 23 3.39 -0.59 15.54
C GLN A 23 2.76 -0.87 14.18
N PHE A 24 1.75 -1.75 14.11
CA PHE A 24 1.01 -2.00 12.88
C PHE A 24 0.30 -0.74 12.37
N GLY A 25 -0.42 -0.02 13.24
CA GLY A 25 -1.10 1.22 12.87
C GLY A 25 -0.14 2.28 12.32
N PHE A 26 1.05 2.40 12.93
CA PHE A 26 2.10 3.31 12.47
C PHE A 26 2.65 2.91 11.10
N VAL A 27 2.90 1.61 10.87
CA VAL A 27 3.31 1.09 9.55
C VAL A 27 2.27 1.45 8.50
N PHE A 28 0.99 1.14 8.75
CA PHE A 28 -0.07 1.45 7.81
C PHE A 28 -0.18 2.94 7.53
N PHE A 29 -0.02 3.79 8.54
CA PHE A 29 -0.03 5.24 8.35
C PHE A 29 1.07 5.69 7.37
N ILE A 30 2.30 5.24 7.57
CA ILE A 30 3.43 5.56 6.68
C ILE A 30 3.20 4.97 5.28
N ALA A 31 2.83 3.70 5.22
CA ALA A 31 2.62 2.93 4.00
C ALA A 31 1.57 3.58 3.10
N VAL A 32 0.37 3.83 3.65
CA VAL A 32 -0.74 4.46 2.96
C VAL A 32 -0.42 5.90 2.55
N ALA A 33 0.29 6.66 3.39
CA ALA A 33 0.72 8.01 3.03
C ALA A 33 1.72 7.99 1.86
N ALA A 34 2.72 7.10 1.91
CA ALA A 34 3.72 6.95 0.86
C ALA A 34 3.08 6.54 -0.47
N THR A 35 2.24 5.51 -0.48
CA THR A 35 1.62 5.01 -1.71
C THR A 35 0.66 6.01 -2.33
N ASN A 36 -0.13 6.72 -1.52
CA ASN A 36 -1.01 7.76 -2.03
C ASN A 36 -0.25 8.94 -2.65
N LEU A 37 0.97 9.22 -2.18
CA LEU A 37 1.82 10.26 -2.75
C LEU A 37 2.32 9.88 -4.16
N PHE A 38 2.55 8.61 -4.44
CA PHE A 38 2.99 8.14 -5.77
C PHE A 38 1.83 7.74 -6.70
N HIS A 39 0.59 7.82 -6.21
CA HIS A 39 -0.56 7.43 -6.99
C HIS A 39 -0.88 8.47 -8.07
N GLN A 40 -0.39 8.21 -9.29
CA GLN A 40 -0.53 9.12 -10.44
C GLN A 40 -1.99 9.54 -10.73
N GLY A 41 -2.96 8.65 -10.52
CA GLY A 41 -4.38 8.97 -10.71
C GLY A 41 -4.89 10.07 -9.77
N ASN A 42 -4.31 10.20 -8.57
CA ASN A 42 -4.66 11.27 -7.64
C ASN A 42 -4.10 12.60 -8.15
N TRP A 43 -2.84 12.60 -8.62
CA TRP A 43 -2.21 13.77 -9.21
C TRP A 43 -2.94 14.28 -10.45
N GLN A 44 -3.42 13.40 -11.33
CA GLN A 44 -4.24 13.81 -12.47
C GLN A 44 -5.48 14.61 -12.03
N ARG A 45 -6.15 14.20 -10.94
CA ARG A 45 -7.31 14.92 -10.39
C ARG A 45 -6.91 16.26 -9.76
N VAL A 46 -5.76 16.31 -9.09
CA VAL A 46 -5.18 17.56 -8.55
C VAL A 46 -4.93 18.56 -9.68
N TYR A 47 -4.28 18.13 -10.76
CA TYR A 47 -3.96 18.99 -11.90
C TYR A 47 -5.19 19.39 -12.75
N ALA A 48 -6.26 18.59 -12.73
CA ALA A 48 -7.52 18.91 -13.39
C ALA A 48 -8.45 19.82 -12.54
N ALA A 49 -8.08 20.14 -11.30
CA ALA A 49 -8.90 20.95 -10.43
C ALA A 49 -9.02 22.40 -10.94
N LYS A 50 -10.25 22.95 -10.89
CA LYS A 50 -10.54 24.30 -11.39
C LYS A 50 -9.79 25.42 -10.66
N SER A 51 -9.57 25.27 -9.36
CA SER A 51 -8.83 26.24 -8.53
C SER A 51 -8.34 25.56 -7.25
N GLU A 52 -7.33 26.13 -6.62
CA GLU A 52 -6.77 25.66 -5.35
C GLU A 52 -7.82 25.61 -4.23
N ASN A 53 -8.68 26.63 -4.13
CA ASN A 53 -9.76 26.66 -3.13
C ASN A 53 -10.74 25.49 -3.31
N ILE A 54 -11.09 25.16 -4.55
CA ILE A 54 -11.97 24.01 -4.86
C ILE A 54 -11.26 22.69 -4.54
N LEU A 55 -9.97 22.59 -4.86
CA LEU A 55 -9.14 21.42 -4.58
C LEU A 55 -9.05 21.14 -3.07
N VAL A 56 -8.71 22.13 -2.26
CA VAL A 56 -8.59 21.95 -0.80
C VAL A 56 -9.93 21.55 -0.20
N LYS A 57 -11.02 22.21 -0.63
CA LYS A 57 -12.37 21.88 -0.17
C LYS A 57 -12.77 20.46 -0.54
N SER A 58 -12.50 20.01 -1.77
CA SER A 58 -12.83 18.65 -2.20
C SER A 58 -12.01 17.59 -1.46
N LEU A 59 -10.71 17.84 -1.24
CA LEU A 59 -9.86 16.94 -0.45
C LEU A 59 -10.34 16.79 0.99
N LEU A 60 -10.75 17.89 1.65
CA LEU A 60 -11.31 17.84 3.00
C LEU A 60 -12.60 17.02 3.06
N ILE A 61 -13.51 17.23 2.10
CA ILE A 61 -14.75 16.45 2.02
C ILE A 61 -14.44 14.97 1.80
N SER A 62 -13.54 14.64 0.87
CA SER A 62 -13.11 13.26 0.62
C SER A 62 -12.48 12.63 1.86
N PHE A 63 -11.66 13.36 2.62
CA PHE A 63 -11.06 12.89 3.86
C PHE A 63 -12.12 12.42 4.87
N PHE A 64 -13.16 13.23 5.13
CA PHE A 64 -14.22 12.85 6.08
C PHE A 64 -15.03 11.63 5.60
N ILE A 65 -15.34 11.56 4.30
CA ILE A 65 -16.08 10.42 3.73
C ILE A 65 -15.25 9.13 3.83
N ILE A 66 -13.99 9.18 3.42
CA ILE A 66 -13.08 8.02 3.47
C ILE A 66 -12.87 7.58 4.92
N PHE A 67 -12.65 8.51 5.83
CA PHE A 67 -12.49 8.22 7.26
C PHE A 67 -13.69 7.42 7.80
N LEU A 68 -14.91 7.86 7.50
CA LEU A 68 -16.12 7.18 7.96
C LEU A 68 -16.24 5.77 7.36
N ILE A 69 -15.99 5.60 6.06
CA ILE A 69 -16.06 4.31 5.38
C ILE A 69 -15.02 3.34 5.97
N VAL A 70 -13.76 3.78 6.12
CA VAL A 70 -12.68 2.95 6.66
C VAL A 70 -12.97 2.56 8.11
N LEU A 71 -13.52 3.48 8.92
CA LEU A 71 -13.92 3.20 10.29
C LEU A 71 -15.00 2.11 10.35
N PHE A 72 -16.04 2.20 9.52
CA PHE A 72 -17.07 1.16 9.45
C PHE A 72 -16.50 -0.19 8.97
N MET A 73 -15.64 -0.19 7.95
CA MET A 73 -14.99 -1.41 7.47
C MET A 73 -14.12 -2.05 8.56
N GLY A 74 -13.34 -1.25 9.31
CA GLY A 74 -12.54 -1.73 10.43
C GLY A 74 -13.40 -2.35 11.54
N VAL A 75 -14.48 -1.68 11.94
CA VAL A 75 -15.41 -2.20 12.96
C VAL A 75 -16.05 -3.51 12.51
N THR A 76 -16.52 -3.61 11.27
CA THR A 76 -17.10 -4.87 10.75
C THR A 76 -16.11 -6.02 10.77
N GLY A 77 -14.84 -5.78 10.41
CA GLY A 77 -13.77 -6.78 10.50
C GLY A 77 -13.58 -7.30 11.94
N THR A 78 -13.52 -6.39 12.93
CA THR A 78 -13.40 -6.79 14.34
C THR A 78 -14.59 -7.60 14.85
N ILE A 79 -15.82 -7.17 14.53
CA ILE A 79 -17.06 -7.87 14.89
C ILE A 79 -17.06 -9.28 14.30
N SER A 80 -16.59 -9.41 13.06
CA SER A 80 -16.56 -10.68 12.36
C SER A 80 -15.67 -11.71 13.05
N LYS A 81 -14.47 -11.27 13.48
CA LYS A 81 -13.54 -12.08 14.26
C LYS A 81 -14.12 -12.52 15.60
N LEU A 82 -14.83 -11.62 16.29
CA LEU A 82 -15.48 -11.92 17.57
C LEU A 82 -16.63 -12.94 17.44
N ASN A 83 -17.34 -12.95 16.31
CA ASN A 83 -18.39 -13.92 16.04
C ASN A 83 -17.85 -15.32 15.66
N GLY A 84 -16.53 -15.54 15.69
CA GLY A 84 -15.91 -16.84 15.44
C GLY A 84 -16.03 -17.32 13.98
N LEU A 85 -16.37 -16.41 13.07
CA LEU A 85 -16.49 -16.73 11.66
C LEU A 85 -15.09 -17.04 11.08
N LYS A 86 -14.92 -18.25 10.57
CA LYS A 86 -13.68 -18.71 9.93
C LYS A 86 -13.78 -18.45 8.43
N PHE A 87 -13.31 -17.28 7.99
CA PHE A 87 -13.15 -16.95 6.57
C PHE A 87 -11.76 -16.33 6.35
N ASN A 88 -11.36 -16.20 5.08
CA ASN A 88 -10.17 -15.43 4.72
C ASN A 88 -10.39 -13.96 5.11
N GLU A 89 -9.48 -13.38 5.90
CA GLU A 89 -9.62 -12.02 6.47
C GLU A 89 -9.94 -10.96 5.39
N ASP A 90 -9.40 -11.14 4.17
CA ASP A 90 -9.64 -10.31 2.99
C ASP A 90 -11.13 -10.29 2.55
N LEU A 91 -11.92 -11.31 2.91
CA LEU A 91 -13.33 -11.52 2.53
C LEU A 91 -14.31 -11.28 3.67
N ALA A 92 -13.85 -10.79 4.83
CA ALA A 92 -14.65 -10.65 6.05
C ALA A 92 -15.97 -9.89 5.82
N PHE A 93 -15.90 -8.73 5.17
CA PHE A 93 -17.06 -7.89 4.89
C PHE A 93 -18.11 -8.62 4.04
N PHE A 94 -17.68 -9.22 2.93
CA PHE A 94 -18.57 -9.96 2.03
C PHE A 94 -19.19 -11.15 2.72
N SER A 95 -18.41 -11.90 3.50
CA SER A 95 -18.92 -13.07 4.21
C SER A 95 -20.04 -12.70 5.20
N ILE A 96 -19.92 -11.60 5.94
CA ILE A 96 -20.95 -11.17 6.89
C ILE A 96 -22.24 -10.78 6.18
N ILE A 97 -22.12 -9.98 5.11
CA ILE A 97 -23.28 -9.42 4.43
C ILE A 97 -23.99 -10.49 3.60
N LEU A 98 -23.24 -11.33 2.90
CA LEU A 98 -23.79 -12.38 2.06
C LEU A 98 -24.38 -13.55 2.88
N ASN A 99 -23.86 -13.82 4.08
CA ASN A 99 -24.39 -14.87 4.96
C ASN A 99 -25.81 -14.59 5.51
N GLN A 100 -26.30 -13.35 5.43
CA GLN A 100 -27.65 -13.00 5.92
C GLN A 100 -28.78 -13.45 4.98
N ASN A 101 -28.45 -14.11 3.85
CA ASN A 101 -29.38 -14.71 2.88
C ASN A 101 -30.42 -13.75 2.26
N ASP A 102 -30.26 -12.44 2.38
CA ASP A 102 -31.08 -11.47 1.65
C ASP A 102 -30.53 -11.26 0.24
N ILE A 103 -31.22 -11.84 -0.74
CA ILE A 103 -30.85 -11.83 -2.15
C ILE A 103 -30.73 -10.39 -2.68
N LEU A 104 -31.61 -9.47 -2.27
CA LEU A 104 -31.58 -8.09 -2.76
C LEU A 104 -30.36 -7.35 -2.24
N ILE A 105 -30.05 -7.48 -0.95
CA ILE A 105 -28.88 -6.86 -0.34
C ILE A 105 -27.59 -7.42 -0.96
N SER A 106 -27.52 -8.73 -1.15
CA SER A 106 -26.38 -9.39 -1.78
C SER A 106 -26.10 -8.87 -3.19
N LEU A 107 -27.15 -8.70 -4.00
CA LEU A 107 -27.05 -8.21 -5.37
C LEU A 107 -26.57 -6.75 -5.39
N ILE A 108 -27.12 -5.89 -4.52
CA ILE A 108 -26.71 -4.48 -4.42
C ILE A 108 -25.24 -4.38 -4.03
N VAL A 109 -24.79 -5.14 -3.02
CA VAL A 109 -23.38 -5.13 -2.59
C VAL A 109 -22.46 -5.65 -3.68
N LEU A 110 -22.86 -6.70 -4.41
CA LEU A 110 -22.09 -7.20 -5.55
C LEU A 110 -21.97 -6.15 -6.66
N ILE A 111 -23.07 -5.53 -7.08
CA ILE A 111 -23.05 -4.47 -8.10
C ILE A 111 -22.17 -3.30 -7.65
N PHE A 112 -22.30 -2.88 -6.40
CA PHE A 112 -21.51 -1.78 -5.86
C PHE A 112 -20.01 -2.12 -5.79
N SER A 113 -19.66 -3.32 -5.33
CA SER A 113 -18.28 -3.78 -5.29
C SER A 113 -17.66 -3.87 -6.68
N LEU A 114 -18.38 -4.43 -7.66
CA LEU A 114 -17.94 -4.49 -9.05
C LEU A 114 -17.75 -3.09 -9.63
N SER A 115 -18.70 -2.18 -9.41
CA SER A 115 -18.59 -0.79 -9.86
C SER A 115 -17.37 -0.08 -9.28
N LEU A 116 -17.12 -0.23 -7.97
CA LEU A 116 -15.94 0.31 -7.31
C LEU A 116 -14.65 -0.27 -7.91
N THR A 117 -14.56 -1.60 -8.05
CA THR A 117 -13.36 -2.24 -8.61
C THR A 117 -13.08 -1.77 -10.04
N ILE A 118 -14.09 -1.77 -10.91
CA ILE A 118 -13.95 -1.29 -12.30
C ILE A 118 -13.50 0.18 -12.32
N SER A 119 -14.09 1.04 -11.50
CA SER A 119 -13.69 2.45 -11.40
C SER A 119 -12.24 2.64 -10.95
N THR A 120 -11.75 1.81 -10.02
CA THR A 120 -10.33 1.84 -9.61
C THR A 120 -9.40 1.36 -10.71
N VAL A 121 -9.77 0.28 -11.41
CA VAL A 121 -9.01 -0.25 -12.56
C VAL A 121 -8.94 0.80 -13.67
N ASP A 122 -10.04 1.46 -14.01
CA ASP A 122 -10.07 2.54 -15.00
C ASP A 122 -9.12 3.68 -14.63
N THR A 123 -9.09 4.07 -13.35
CA THR A 123 -8.17 5.11 -12.86
C THR A 123 -6.70 4.67 -12.99
N LEU A 124 -6.39 3.40 -12.68
CA LEU A 124 -5.03 2.86 -12.82
C LEU A 124 -4.59 2.74 -14.28
N LEU A 125 -5.45 2.21 -15.16
CA LEU A 125 -5.15 2.10 -16.59
C LEU A 125 -4.95 3.46 -17.24
N ASN A 126 -5.75 4.47 -16.88
CA ASN A 126 -5.56 5.85 -17.34
C ASN A 126 -4.27 6.49 -16.81
N SER A 127 -3.87 6.16 -15.59
CA SER A 127 -2.62 6.62 -15.00
C SER A 127 -1.42 6.06 -15.77
N ILE A 128 -1.40 4.74 -15.96
CA ILE A 128 -0.32 4.03 -16.65
C ILE A 128 -0.24 4.44 -18.12
N SER A 129 -1.39 4.57 -18.79
CA SER A 129 -1.43 5.01 -20.18
C SER A 129 -0.88 6.43 -20.36
N SER A 130 -1.23 7.36 -19.46
CA SER A 130 -0.69 8.71 -19.50
C SER A 130 0.83 8.73 -19.34
N LEU A 131 1.37 7.94 -18.41
CA LEU A 131 2.82 7.83 -18.19
C LEU A 131 3.51 7.21 -19.42
N ALA A 132 2.95 6.15 -19.97
CA ALA A 132 3.48 5.49 -21.17
C ALA A 132 3.46 6.43 -22.40
N ILE A 133 2.44 7.27 -22.56
CA ILE A 133 2.35 8.23 -23.68
C ILE A 133 3.33 9.39 -23.49
N VAL A 134 3.38 9.96 -22.29
CA VAL A 134 4.19 11.16 -22.00
C VAL A 134 5.68 10.82 -21.96
N HIS A 135 6.06 9.77 -21.22
CA HIS A 135 7.46 9.39 -21.01
C HIS A 135 7.93 8.26 -21.92
N GLY A 136 7.05 7.61 -22.68
CA GLY A 136 7.44 6.52 -23.58
C GLY A 136 8.48 6.93 -24.63
N LYS A 137 8.49 8.21 -25.03
CA LYS A 137 9.48 8.76 -25.98
C LYS A 137 10.90 8.80 -25.41
N ASP A 138 11.02 8.99 -24.10
CA ASP A 138 12.31 9.11 -23.42
C ASP A 138 12.98 7.73 -23.26
N PHE A 139 12.18 6.65 -23.17
CA PHE A 139 12.67 5.28 -23.00
C PHE A 139 12.72 4.49 -24.31
N PHE A 140 11.80 4.75 -25.22
CA PHE A 140 11.63 3.97 -26.43
C PHE A 140 11.68 4.88 -27.67
N ASN A 141 12.80 4.80 -28.38
CA ASN A 141 13.01 5.53 -29.63
C ASN A 141 12.25 4.89 -30.83
N PHE A 142 11.02 4.40 -30.60
CA PHE A 142 10.23 3.70 -31.62
C PHE A 142 9.58 4.72 -32.57
N LYS A 143 10.31 5.06 -33.65
CA LYS A 143 9.88 5.97 -34.73
C LYS A 143 8.58 5.58 -35.45
N TYR A 144 8.08 4.34 -35.25
CA TYR A 144 6.99 3.74 -36.03
C TYR A 144 5.70 3.44 -35.24
N LEU A 145 5.72 3.51 -33.91
CA LEU A 145 4.51 3.32 -33.10
C LEU A 145 4.03 4.69 -32.60
N LYS A 146 2.90 5.18 -33.13
CA LYS A 146 2.22 6.36 -32.56
C LYS A 146 1.96 6.10 -31.08
N ASP A 147 2.30 7.05 -30.21
CA ASP A 147 2.30 6.94 -28.73
C ASP A 147 1.08 6.20 -28.15
N LYS A 148 -0.12 6.46 -28.69
CA LYS A 148 -1.37 5.82 -28.27
C LYS A 148 -1.42 4.30 -28.53
N LYS A 149 -0.89 3.83 -29.67
CA LYS A 149 -0.84 2.39 -29.99
C LYS A 149 0.14 1.66 -29.06
N LEU A 150 1.30 2.27 -28.79
CA LEU A 150 2.28 1.71 -27.85
C LEU A 150 1.68 1.58 -26.44
N SER A 151 1.02 2.64 -25.96
CA SER A 151 0.33 2.61 -24.67
C SER A 151 -0.69 1.47 -24.58
N ASN A 152 -1.51 1.25 -25.60
CA ASN A 152 -2.50 0.16 -25.58
C ASN A 152 -1.84 -1.21 -25.48
N VAL A 153 -0.72 -1.42 -26.19
CA VAL A 153 0.04 -2.68 -26.11
C VAL A 153 0.61 -2.90 -24.70
N VAL A 154 1.19 -1.86 -24.09
CA VAL A 154 1.69 -1.91 -22.70
C VAL A 154 0.57 -2.28 -21.73
N LEU A 155 -0.61 -1.66 -21.87
CA LEU A 155 -1.75 -1.96 -21.02
C LEU A 155 -2.23 -3.40 -21.17
N ILE A 156 -2.35 -3.92 -22.41
CA ILE A 156 -2.79 -5.30 -22.65
C ILE A 156 -1.80 -6.28 -22.02
N LEU A 157 -0.50 -6.08 -22.22
CA LEU A 157 0.54 -6.95 -21.66
C LEU A 157 0.52 -6.92 -20.11
N LEU A 158 0.33 -5.73 -19.52
CA LEU A 158 0.20 -5.58 -18.09
C LEU A 158 -1.05 -6.29 -17.56
N SER A 159 -2.20 -6.11 -18.21
CA SER A 159 -3.46 -6.77 -17.83
C SER A 159 -3.35 -8.30 -17.87
N ILE A 160 -2.68 -8.86 -18.89
CA ILE A 160 -2.41 -10.30 -18.96
C ILE A 160 -1.51 -10.73 -17.79
N THR A 161 -0.47 -9.96 -17.48
CA THR A 161 0.43 -10.26 -16.36
C THR A 161 -0.31 -10.23 -15.02
N CYS A 162 -1.15 -9.21 -14.79
CA CYS A 162 -2.00 -9.12 -13.61
C CYS A 162 -2.99 -10.29 -13.52
N LEU A 163 -3.57 -10.71 -14.64
CA LEU A 163 -4.46 -11.87 -14.68
C LEU A 163 -3.72 -13.16 -14.29
N ILE A 164 -2.50 -13.37 -14.81
CA ILE A 164 -1.66 -14.51 -14.43
C ILE A 164 -1.36 -14.48 -12.92
N ILE A 165 -0.97 -13.32 -12.38
CA ILE A 165 -0.69 -13.18 -10.94
C ILE A 165 -1.94 -13.45 -10.10
N ALA A 166 -3.12 -12.97 -10.53
CA ALA A 166 -4.37 -13.19 -9.84
C ALA A 166 -4.76 -14.68 -9.76
N LEU A 167 -4.38 -15.49 -10.76
CA LEU A 167 -4.60 -16.94 -10.74
C LEU A 167 -3.84 -17.65 -9.60
N TYR A 168 -2.73 -17.09 -9.12
CA TYR A 168 -1.98 -17.64 -7.99
C TYR A 168 -2.61 -17.36 -6.61
N GLN A 169 -3.67 -16.54 -6.55
CA GLN A 169 -4.43 -16.27 -5.32
C GLN A 169 -3.58 -15.83 -4.12
N PHE A 170 -2.54 -15.02 -4.37
CA PHE A 170 -1.78 -14.40 -3.28
C PHE A 170 -2.71 -13.54 -2.41
N SER A 171 -2.39 -13.47 -1.10
CA SER A 171 -3.09 -12.56 -0.19
C SER A 171 -3.01 -11.12 -0.70
N VAL A 172 -4.17 -10.46 -0.76
CA VAL A 172 -4.27 -9.07 -1.22
C VAL A 172 -3.51 -8.16 -0.26
N LEU A 173 -3.66 -8.40 1.05
CA LEU A 173 -2.92 -7.71 2.09
C LEU A 173 -1.40 -7.82 1.89
N TYR A 174 -0.89 -9.01 1.60
CA TYR A 174 0.54 -9.24 1.41
C TYR A 174 1.09 -8.48 0.19
N LEU A 175 0.39 -8.55 -0.96
CA LEU A 175 0.76 -7.81 -2.17
C LEU A 175 0.74 -6.29 -1.93
N PHE A 176 -0.26 -5.80 -1.18
CA PHE A 176 -0.39 -4.39 -0.83
C PHE A 176 0.79 -3.92 0.03
N LEU A 177 1.13 -4.66 1.09
CA LEU A 177 2.28 -4.34 1.94
C LEU A 177 3.61 -4.34 1.17
N LEU A 178 3.77 -5.26 0.21
CA LEU A 178 4.97 -5.31 -0.62
C LEU A 178 5.07 -4.07 -1.53
N ALA A 179 3.97 -3.68 -2.19
CA ALA A 179 3.94 -2.49 -3.03
C ALA A 179 4.18 -1.21 -2.22
N ASP A 180 3.62 -1.12 -1.02
CA ASP A 180 3.81 0.01 -0.12
C ASP A 180 5.26 0.13 0.36
N LEU A 181 5.96 -1.00 0.57
CA LEU A 181 7.39 -1.01 0.90
C LEU A 181 8.23 -0.37 -0.22
N LEU A 182 7.91 -0.67 -1.48
CA LEU A 182 8.60 -0.07 -2.63
C LEU A 182 8.40 1.45 -2.66
N CYS A 183 7.18 1.90 -2.37
CA CYS A 183 6.86 3.32 -2.24
C CYS A 183 7.66 3.98 -1.11
N CYS A 184 7.68 3.36 0.06
CA CYS A 184 8.39 3.84 1.25
C CYS A 184 9.88 4.12 0.99
N ALA A 185 10.56 3.26 0.24
CA ALA A 185 11.97 3.45 -0.10
C ALA A 185 12.24 4.70 -0.97
N CYS A 186 11.25 5.15 -1.72
CA CYS A 186 11.35 6.29 -2.63
C CYS A 186 11.01 7.64 -1.96
N VAL A 187 10.23 7.64 -0.87
CA VAL A 187 9.70 8.84 -0.18
C VAL A 187 10.78 9.88 0.05
N TYR A 188 11.84 9.52 0.78
CA TYR A 188 12.88 10.48 1.17
C TYR A 188 13.54 11.15 -0.05
N VAL A 189 13.91 10.34 -1.06
CA VAL A 189 14.64 10.81 -2.24
C VAL A 189 13.79 11.78 -3.05
N ILE A 190 12.49 11.50 -3.20
CA ILE A 190 11.57 12.34 -3.95
C ILE A 190 11.30 13.65 -3.23
N PHE A 191 10.97 13.61 -1.93
CA PHE A 191 10.79 14.84 -1.14
C PHE A 191 12.03 15.71 -1.14
N ARG A 192 13.21 15.11 -0.97
CA ARG A 192 14.48 15.82 -1.06
C ARG A 192 14.65 16.46 -2.44
N GLY A 193 14.30 15.76 -3.50
CA GLY A 193 14.35 16.28 -4.88
C GLY A 193 13.53 17.55 -5.07
N LEU A 194 12.40 17.69 -4.39
CA LEU A 194 11.55 18.90 -4.47
C LEU A 194 12.23 20.15 -3.90
N TYR A 195 13.10 20.01 -2.89
CA TYR A 195 13.78 21.13 -2.23
C TYR A 195 15.21 21.38 -2.74
N GLN A 196 15.76 20.48 -3.56
CA GLN A 196 17.13 20.59 -4.04
C GLN A 196 17.24 21.31 -5.37
N LYS A 197 18.18 22.25 -5.45
CA LYS A 197 18.51 22.97 -6.71
C LYS A 197 19.18 22.08 -7.77
N LYS A 198 19.90 21.04 -7.34
CA LYS A 198 20.61 20.09 -8.22
C LYS A 198 20.25 18.67 -7.83
N ILE A 199 19.86 17.86 -8.82
CA ILE A 199 19.54 16.45 -8.66
C ILE A 199 20.72 15.62 -9.17
N TYR A 200 21.14 14.64 -8.38
CA TYR A 200 22.23 13.71 -8.72
C TYR A 200 21.66 12.31 -8.93
N PRO A 201 21.37 11.87 -10.17
CA PRO A 201 20.56 10.68 -10.43
C PRO A 201 21.19 9.39 -9.89
N CYS A 202 22.49 9.18 -10.09
CA CYS A 202 23.17 7.99 -9.58
C CYS A 202 23.10 7.89 -8.06
N ARG A 203 23.25 9.03 -7.36
CA ARG A 203 23.14 9.09 -5.90
C ARG A 203 21.72 8.78 -5.45
N SER A 204 20.72 9.35 -6.12
CA SER A 204 19.31 9.07 -5.83
C SER A 204 18.99 7.57 -5.96
N ILE A 205 19.48 6.92 -7.02
CA ILE A 205 19.29 5.48 -7.21
C ILE A 205 19.96 4.67 -6.11
N VAL A 206 21.20 4.98 -5.73
CA VAL A 206 21.90 4.29 -4.63
C VAL A 206 21.12 4.41 -3.31
N LEU A 207 20.59 5.59 -3.03
CA LEU A 207 19.76 5.81 -1.83
C LEU A 207 18.46 4.98 -1.86
N ILE A 208 17.73 4.98 -2.99
CA ILE A 208 16.51 4.16 -3.13
C ILE A 208 16.85 2.67 -2.98
N MET A 209 17.88 2.20 -3.67
CA MET A 209 18.29 0.79 -3.62
C MET A 209 18.70 0.37 -2.21
N SER A 210 19.38 1.23 -1.46
CA SER A 210 19.72 0.93 -0.06
C SER A 210 18.49 0.78 0.83
N GLY A 211 17.47 1.64 0.65
CA GLY A 211 16.18 1.52 1.33
C GLY A 211 15.44 0.25 0.96
N LEU A 212 15.37 -0.06 -0.32
CA LEU A 212 14.73 -1.29 -0.82
C LEU A 212 15.42 -2.55 -0.28
N CYS A 213 16.76 -2.61 -0.36
CA CYS A 213 17.51 -3.76 0.15
C CYS A 213 17.29 -3.96 1.65
N LEU A 214 17.41 -2.90 2.45
CA LEU A 214 17.22 -3.01 3.90
C LEU A 214 15.77 -3.32 4.28
N GLY A 215 14.79 -2.73 3.58
CA GLY A 215 13.39 -3.07 3.74
C GLY A 215 13.13 -4.54 3.45
N LEU A 216 13.50 -5.03 2.26
CA LEU A 216 13.26 -6.41 1.83
C LEU A 216 13.96 -7.46 2.72
N LEU A 217 15.09 -7.11 3.34
CA LEU A 217 15.76 -8.00 4.30
C LEU A 217 14.90 -8.31 5.53
N PHE A 218 14.14 -7.32 6.01
CA PHE A 218 13.24 -7.46 7.16
C PHE A 218 11.79 -7.73 6.75
N PHE A 219 11.45 -7.65 5.45
CA PHE A 219 10.11 -7.90 4.98
C PHE A 219 9.67 -9.33 5.30
N PRO A 220 8.53 -9.50 5.99
CA PRO A 220 8.10 -10.81 6.45
C PRO A 220 7.67 -11.73 5.29
N SER A 221 7.73 -13.04 5.52
CA SER A 221 7.10 -14.07 4.69
C SER A 221 5.57 -13.96 4.75
N THR A 222 4.86 -14.69 3.90
CA THR A 222 3.37 -14.70 3.84
C THR A 222 2.70 -14.96 5.19
N ASP A 223 3.31 -15.79 6.03
CA ASP A 223 2.78 -16.15 7.36
C ASP A 223 3.26 -15.19 8.47
N PHE A 224 3.92 -14.09 8.12
CA PHE A 224 4.50 -13.09 9.02
C PHE A 224 5.52 -13.59 10.07
N SER A 225 5.99 -14.83 9.94
CA SER A 225 6.77 -15.52 10.98
C SER A 225 8.29 -15.32 10.88
N LYS A 226 8.80 -15.17 9.66
CA LYS A 226 10.23 -15.05 9.32
C LYS A 226 10.41 -13.94 8.27
N SER A 227 11.62 -13.42 8.13
CA SER A 227 12.04 -12.58 7.00
C SER A 227 13.26 -13.20 6.32
N LEU A 228 13.73 -12.59 5.22
CA LEU A 228 14.96 -13.02 4.55
C LEU A 228 16.16 -13.04 5.51
N LEU A 229 16.33 -11.96 6.28
CA LEU A 229 17.40 -11.87 7.28
C LEU A 229 17.10 -12.73 8.51
N VAL A 230 15.88 -12.64 9.05
CA VAL A 230 15.48 -13.25 10.32
C VAL A 230 14.71 -14.55 10.07
N GLY A 231 15.41 -15.68 10.12
CA GLY A 231 14.84 -17.02 10.03
C GLY A 231 15.17 -17.79 8.75
N ILE A 232 15.62 -17.12 7.68
CA ILE A 232 16.17 -17.75 6.47
C ILE A 232 17.70 -17.71 6.49
N ILE A 233 18.30 -16.52 6.48
CA ILE A 233 19.77 -16.37 6.50
C ILE A 233 20.33 -16.65 7.89
N PHE A 234 19.76 -16.02 8.92
CA PHE A 234 20.20 -16.18 10.30
C PHE A 234 19.09 -16.83 11.14
N ASN A 235 19.48 -17.64 12.13
CA ASN A 235 18.50 -18.24 13.02
C ASN A 235 17.81 -17.18 13.90
N LYS A 236 16.51 -17.36 14.14
CA LYS A 236 15.66 -16.40 14.87
C LYS A 236 16.16 -16.15 16.30
N SER A 237 16.82 -17.13 16.91
CA SER A 237 17.38 -17.06 18.27
C SER A 237 18.50 -16.01 18.45
N ILE A 238 19.12 -15.55 17.35
CA ILE A 238 20.20 -14.56 17.41
C ILE A 238 19.63 -13.14 17.58
N PHE A 239 18.37 -12.92 17.18
CA PHE A 239 17.75 -11.60 17.21
C PHE A 239 16.97 -11.37 18.51
N ASN A 240 16.99 -10.12 18.97
CA ASN A 240 16.17 -9.68 20.09
C ASN A 240 14.67 -9.78 19.75
N GLU A 241 13.84 -10.05 20.75
CA GLU A 241 12.38 -10.18 20.62
C GLU A 241 11.73 -8.97 19.96
N ILE A 242 12.30 -7.78 20.15
CA ILE A 242 11.84 -6.54 19.54
C ILE A 242 11.87 -6.63 18.00
N PHE A 243 12.87 -7.28 17.42
CA PHE A 243 12.94 -7.46 15.96
C PHE A 243 12.06 -8.60 15.48
N THR A 244 12.08 -9.71 16.21
CA THR A 244 11.36 -10.92 15.80
C THR A 244 9.85 -10.81 15.89
N ASN A 245 9.34 -9.96 16.81
CA ASN A 245 7.90 -9.76 17.01
C ASN A 245 7.30 -8.70 16.07
N SER A 246 8.12 -7.81 15.50
CA SER A 246 7.64 -6.70 14.68
C SER A 246 8.44 -6.54 13.39
N LEU A 247 8.63 -7.64 12.66
CA LEU A 247 9.40 -7.67 11.40
C LEU A 247 8.89 -6.65 10.38
N LEU A 248 7.57 -6.58 10.19
CA LEU A 248 6.94 -5.63 9.27
C LEU A 248 7.25 -4.17 9.65
N PHE A 249 7.21 -3.85 10.95
CA PHE A 249 7.55 -2.52 11.45
C PHE A 249 8.99 -2.14 11.11
N TRP A 250 9.94 -3.03 11.36
CA TRP A 250 11.34 -2.78 11.04
C TRP A 250 11.60 -2.68 9.54
N SER A 251 10.93 -3.51 8.73
CA SER A 251 10.98 -3.43 7.27
C SER A 251 10.62 -2.04 6.75
N PHE A 252 9.47 -1.50 7.17
CA PHE A 252 8.99 -0.19 6.72
C PHE A 252 9.84 0.96 7.26
N LEU A 253 10.29 0.86 8.52
CA LEU A 253 11.15 1.86 9.13
C LEU A 253 12.50 1.92 8.41
N PHE A 254 13.12 0.77 8.13
CA PHE A 254 14.39 0.75 7.40
C PHE A 254 14.23 1.19 5.95
N ALA A 255 13.15 0.78 5.27
CA ALA A 255 12.89 1.24 3.91
C ALA A 255 12.78 2.77 3.82
N THR A 256 12.04 3.39 4.74
CA THR A 256 11.82 4.84 4.74
C THR A 256 13.03 5.67 5.19
N PHE A 257 13.69 5.27 6.28
CA PHE A 257 14.70 6.12 6.93
C PHE A 257 16.14 5.80 6.55
N SER A 258 16.46 4.60 6.07
CA SER A 258 17.85 4.31 5.67
C SER A 258 18.37 5.17 4.50
N PRO A 259 17.57 5.53 3.47
CA PRO A 259 18.00 6.49 2.46
C PRO A 259 18.35 7.86 3.07
N MET A 260 17.62 8.29 4.11
CA MET A 260 17.89 9.54 4.82
C MET A 260 19.21 9.48 5.59
N VAL A 261 19.44 8.40 6.34
CA VAL A 261 20.66 8.22 7.14
C VAL A 261 21.89 8.17 6.23
N LEU A 262 21.83 7.39 5.15
CA LEU A 262 22.94 7.29 4.19
C LEU A 262 23.22 8.62 3.48
N ASP A 263 22.18 9.40 3.18
CA ASP A 263 22.37 10.72 2.62
C ASP A 263 23.12 11.66 3.57
N ILE A 264 22.78 11.63 4.87
CA ILE A 264 23.45 12.43 5.91
C ILE A 264 24.90 12.02 6.05
N ILE A 265 25.19 10.72 6.09
CA ILE A 265 26.57 10.19 6.18
C ILE A 265 27.38 10.65 4.98
N TYR A 266 26.85 10.49 3.76
CA TYR A 266 27.54 10.91 2.55
C TYR A 266 27.84 12.42 2.53
N ARG A 267 26.93 13.26 3.04
CA ARG A 267 27.17 14.72 3.13
C ARG A 267 28.20 15.12 4.18
N ARG A 268 28.46 14.28 5.19
CA ARG A 268 29.49 14.55 6.19
C ARG A 268 30.88 14.09 5.73
N ALA A 269 30.93 13.12 4.82
CA ALA A 269 32.18 12.59 4.28
C ALA A 269 32.79 13.43 3.14
N ASN A 270 31.98 14.30 2.51
CA ASN A 270 32.38 15.25 1.47
C ASN A 270 32.30 16.69 1.97
#